data_AF-A0A316M1J9-F1
#
_entry.id   AF-A0A316M1J9-F1
#
_cell.length_a   1.000
_cell.length_b   1.000
_cell.length_c   1.000
_cell.angle_alpha   90.00
_cell.angle_beta   90.00
_cell.angle_gamma   90.00
#
_symmetry.space_group_name_H-M   'P 1'
#
loop_
_entity.id
_entity.type
_entity.pdbx_description
1 polymer ?
#
loop_
_entity_poly.entity_id
_entity_poly.type
_entity_poly.pdbx_seq_one_letter_code
_entity_poly.pdbx_strand_id
1 'polypeptide(L)'
;MPKFNEPDFNRSDLKNAPNVKFEEVKMKGIAPDNYHGTSMYPEYYKINGSWVLIKESRMDCVPVILENGEVEAKEFRRLEPKDKVIVGRTEDGSEGIYLHASGFYDEESTNDVFGFRTGRSRETPYAKDYKKLCDLLKYEKDNGYIVWVLGPAAVFDDKSREAMSEIIDRGYAHAIFGGNAVGTHDLEGALFHTALGQDITSMENKKNGHYHHLDTINLINRAGGIEEAIREYGIDNGVIYSCVKNNIPYVLTGSIRDDGPLLPVKSNMAEAQDAMRKHTRKATTVICLATQLHTIATGNVTPSYTVVNGEVRPVFIYAVDISEFVLNKLRDRGTLEVTTIVSNIHDFLFKVKTLLDQ
;
A
#
# COMPACT_ATOMS: atom_id res chain seq x y z
N MET A 1 -16.32 -8.42 -9.04
CA MET A 1 -15.97 -7.90 -7.71
C MET A 1 -16.69 -8.75 -6.67
N PRO A 2 -16.02 -9.27 -5.63
CA PRO A 2 -16.69 -9.93 -4.51
C PRO A 2 -17.70 -8.97 -3.86
N LYS A 3 -18.88 -9.47 -3.51
CA LYS A 3 -19.89 -8.68 -2.77
C LYS A 3 -19.62 -8.81 -1.28
N PHE A 4 -19.80 -7.72 -0.55
CA PHE A 4 -19.70 -7.75 0.90
C PHE A 4 -21.01 -8.24 1.51
N ASN A 5 -20.93 -9.29 2.33
CA ASN A 5 -22.05 -9.84 3.08
C ASN A 5 -22.09 -9.15 4.45
N GLU A 6 -23.03 -8.21 4.64
CA GLU A 6 -23.18 -7.50 5.91
C GLU A 6 -23.55 -8.45 7.07
N PRO A 7 -23.10 -8.18 8.31
CA PRO A 7 -23.56 -8.92 9.48
C PRO A 7 -25.08 -8.78 9.68
N ASP A 8 -25.76 -9.87 10.06
CA ASP A 8 -27.15 -9.79 10.49
C ASP A 8 -27.26 -9.23 11.92
N PHE A 9 -27.40 -7.92 12.03
CA PHE A 9 -27.59 -7.25 13.32
C PHE A 9 -28.94 -7.53 13.99
N ASN A 10 -29.85 -8.29 13.36
CA ASN A 10 -31.07 -8.78 14.02
C ASN A 10 -30.84 -10.07 14.82
N ARG A 11 -29.69 -10.73 14.65
CA ARG A 11 -29.27 -11.88 15.46
C ARG A 11 -29.34 -11.50 16.93
N SER A 12 -29.90 -12.39 17.76
CA SER A 12 -30.30 -12.05 19.13
C SER A 12 -29.15 -11.58 20.03
N ASP A 13 -27.96 -12.12 19.84
CA ASP A 13 -26.73 -11.72 20.51
C ASP A 13 -26.26 -10.31 20.09
N LEU A 14 -26.22 -9.99 18.79
CA LEU A 14 -25.81 -8.66 18.30
C LEU A 14 -26.88 -7.59 18.57
N LYS A 15 -28.15 -7.96 18.47
CA LYS A 15 -29.28 -7.06 18.78
C LYS A 15 -29.31 -6.67 20.24
N ASN A 16 -29.06 -7.62 21.15
CA ASN A 16 -29.07 -7.38 22.60
C ASN A 16 -27.68 -7.03 23.17
N ALA A 17 -26.63 -7.02 22.35
CA ALA A 17 -25.30 -6.57 22.76
C ALA A 17 -25.33 -5.18 23.43
N PRO A 18 -24.46 -4.92 24.41
CA PRO A 18 -24.34 -3.60 25.02
C PRO A 18 -23.75 -2.59 24.02
N ASN A 19 -23.88 -1.30 24.31
CA ASN A 19 -23.04 -0.30 23.67
C ASN A 19 -21.59 -0.49 24.12
N VAL A 20 -20.64 -0.10 23.26
CA VAL A 20 -19.23 -0.08 23.59
C VAL A 20 -18.96 0.77 24.82
N LYS A 21 -17.98 0.34 25.62
CA LYS A 21 -17.37 1.16 26.65
C LYS A 21 -16.23 1.96 26.02
N PHE A 22 -15.99 3.15 26.54
CA PHE A 22 -14.83 3.96 26.18
C PHE A 22 -14.24 4.62 27.42
N GLU A 23 -12.96 4.94 27.33
CA GLU A 23 -12.26 5.76 28.30
C GLU A 23 -11.57 6.94 27.60
N GLU A 24 -11.43 8.04 28.34
CA GLU A 24 -10.73 9.22 27.82
C GLU A 24 -9.21 9.06 27.99
N VAL A 25 -8.49 9.38 26.92
CA VAL A 25 -7.03 9.50 26.96
C VAL A 25 -6.62 10.57 27.97
N LYS A 26 -5.70 10.22 28.88
CA LYS A 26 -5.18 11.13 29.91
C LYS A 26 -3.86 11.80 29.51
N MET A 27 -3.04 11.08 28.74
CA MET A 27 -1.73 11.55 28.30
C MET A 27 -1.61 11.35 26.80
N LYS A 28 -1.11 12.38 26.11
CA LYS A 28 -0.83 12.33 24.68
C LYS A 28 0.01 11.09 24.35
N GLY A 29 -0.40 10.35 23.34
CA GLY A 29 0.33 9.17 22.89
C GLY A 29 -0.02 7.86 23.61
N ILE A 30 -0.83 7.90 24.69
CA ILE A 30 -1.04 6.76 25.59
C ILE A 30 -2.51 6.39 25.66
N ALA A 31 -2.86 5.20 25.15
CA ALA A 31 -4.20 4.64 25.27
C ALA A 31 -4.53 4.24 26.71
N PRO A 32 -5.82 4.24 27.11
CA PRO A 32 -6.24 3.72 28.40
C PRO A 32 -5.96 2.22 28.53
N ASP A 33 -5.94 1.71 29.77
CA ASP A 33 -5.86 0.27 30.01
C ASP A 33 -7.05 -0.43 29.33
N ASN A 34 -6.85 -1.69 28.94
CA ASN A 34 -7.88 -2.48 28.27
C ASN A 34 -8.41 -1.90 26.94
N TYR A 35 -7.67 -0.99 26.28
CA TYR A 35 -7.99 -0.52 24.94
C TYR A 35 -8.24 -1.67 23.96
N HIS A 36 -9.21 -1.50 23.06
CA HIS A 36 -9.35 -2.42 21.92
C HIS A 36 -8.29 -2.11 20.87
N GLY A 37 -7.64 -3.14 20.35
CA GLY A 37 -6.67 -3.01 19.26
C GLY A 37 -7.36 -3.30 17.94
N THR A 38 -7.34 -2.34 17.00
CA THR A 38 -7.96 -2.56 15.69
C THR A 38 -7.17 -3.58 14.89
N SER A 39 -7.89 -4.41 14.14
CA SER A 39 -7.38 -5.30 13.11
C SER A 39 -7.38 -4.60 11.75
N MET A 40 -7.23 -5.39 10.69
CA MET A 40 -7.37 -4.94 9.30
C MET A 40 -8.77 -5.22 8.72
N TYR A 41 -9.61 -5.98 9.43
CA TYR A 41 -10.93 -6.42 8.98
C TYR A 41 -12.02 -5.37 9.22
N PRO A 42 -13.20 -5.54 8.60
CA PRO A 42 -14.40 -4.81 9.00
C PRO A 42 -14.72 -5.04 10.47
N GLU A 43 -14.73 -3.95 11.24
CA GLU A 43 -15.10 -3.96 12.65
C GLU A 43 -16.26 -3.00 12.88
N TYR A 44 -17.21 -3.45 13.68
CA TYR A 44 -18.41 -2.72 14.05
C TYR A 44 -18.40 -2.43 15.54
N TYR A 45 -18.81 -1.22 15.88
CA TYR A 45 -18.91 -0.75 17.25
C TYR A 45 -20.34 -0.32 17.54
N LYS A 46 -20.96 -0.88 18.58
CA LYS A 46 -22.32 -0.52 18.96
C LYS A 46 -22.33 0.78 19.75
N ILE A 47 -22.78 1.87 19.12
CA ILE A 47 -22.80 3.21 19.68
C ILE A 47 -24.25 3.72 19.67
N ASN A 48 -24.76 4.12 20.84
CA ASN A 48 -26.13 4.62 20.99
C ASN A 48 -27.22 3.69 20.40
N GLY A 49 -27.01 2.36 20.49
CA GLY A 49 -27.92 1.33 20.01
C GLY A 49 -27.72 0.92 18.54
N SER A 50 -26.84 1.59 17.79
CA SER A 50 -26.57 1.30 16.38
C SER A 50 -25.16 0.74 16.19
N TRP A 51 -25.02 -0.24 15.31
CA TRP A 51 -23.71 -0.78 14.90
C TRP A 51 -23.08 0.14 13.85
N VAL A 52 -21.88 0.64 14.14
CA VAL A 52 -21.15 1.60 13.29
C VAL A 52 -19.89 0.95 12.76
N LEU A 53 -19.73 0.91 11.44
CA LEU A 53 -18.54 0.40 10.75
C LEU A 53 -17.39 1.43 10.77
N ILE A 54 -16.18 0.98 11.06
CA ILE A 54 -14.95 1.78 10.95
C ILE A 54 -14.44 1.91 9.51
N LYS A 55 -14.98 2.87 8.76
CA LYS A 55 -14.75 3.04 7.31
C LYS A 55 -13.27 3.01 6.85
N GLU A 56 -12.36 3.56 7.65
CA GLU A 56 -10.92 3.59 7.37
C GLU A 56 -10.14 2.73 8.37
N SER A 57 -10.32 1.40 8.32
CA SER A 57 -9.61 0.48 9.21
C SER A 57 -8.08 0.52 9.03
N ARG A 58 -7.36 0.12 10.07
CA ARG A 58 -5.90 -0.03 10.09
C ARG A 58 -5.52 -0.89 11.28
N MET A 59 -4.67 -1.88 11.06
CA MET A 59 -4.17 -2.72 12.16
C MET A 59 -3.27 -1.92 13.12
N ASP A 60 -3.12 -2.43 14.35
CA ASP A 60 -2.24 -1.88 15.39
C ASP A 60 -2.57 -0.42 15.77
N CYS A 61 -3.85 -0.04 15.71
CA CYS A 61 -4.37 1.24 16.15
C CYS A 61 -5.41 1.04 17.27
N VAL A 62 -6.00 2.14 17.74
CA VAL A 62 -7.15 2.09 18.66
C VAL A 62 -8.37 2.77 18.03
N PRO A 63 -9.59 2.29 18.26
CA PRO A 63 -10.79 2.94 17.75
C PRO A 63 -11.15 4.12 18.65
N VAL A 64 -11.28 5.31 18.04
CA VAL A 64 -11.67 6.54 18.73
C VAL A 64 -13.05 6.98 18.25
N ILE A 65 -13.96 7.21 19.19
CA ILE A 65 -15.30 7.75 18.89
C ILE A 65 -15.20 9.24 18.62
N LEU A 66 -15.60 9.64 17.42
CA LEU A 66 -15.65 11.04 16.99
C LEU A 66 -16.94 11.73 17.45
N GLU A 67 -16.95 13.07 17.46
CA GLU A 67 -18.11 13.85 17.89
C GLU A 67 -19.37 13.60 17.04
N ASN A 68 -19.20 13.24 15.77
CA ASN A 68 -20.29 12.89 14.85
C ASN A 68 -20.82 11.45 15.02
N GLY A 69 -20.28 10.68 15.96
CA GLY A 69 -20.65 9.28 16.21
C GLY A 69 -19.96 8.26 15.30
N GLU A 70 -19.09 8.69 14.39
CA GLU A 70 -18.23 7.79 13.61
C GLU A 70 -17.02 7.31 14.45
N VAL A 71 -16.30 6.32 13.93
CA VAL A 71 -15.11 5.76 14.57
C VAL A 71 -13.91 5.93 13.64
N GLU A 72 -12.80 6.46 14.18
CA GLU A 72 -11.50 6.55 13.50
C GLU A 72 -10.53 5.50 14.08
N ALA A 73 -9.80 4.80 13.21
CA ALA A 73 -8.62 4.03 13.63
C ALA A 73 -7.46 5.00 13.85
N LYS A 74 -7.16 5.31 15.12
CA LYS A 74 -6.15 6.30 15.49
C LYS A 74 -4.89 5.64 16.01
N GLU A 75 -3.73 5.99 15.45
CA GLU A 75 -2.45 5.49 15.95
C GLU A 75 -2.18 6.00 17.36
N PHE A 76 -1.52 5.20 18.20
CA PHE A 76 -1.14 5.59 19.56
C PHE A 76 -0.45 6.96 19.59
N ARG A 77 0.54 7.21 18.72
CA ARG A 77 1.27 8.49 18.62
C ARG A 77 0.41 9.71 18.30
N ARG A 78 -0.80 9.51 17.76
CA ARG A 78 -1.76 10.56 17.41
C ARG A 78 -2.83 10.78 18.49
N LEU A 79 -2.88 9.95 19.53
CA LEU A 79 -3.81 10.13 20.64
C LEU A 79 -3.54 11.44 21.37
N GLU A 80 -4.61 12.20 21.60
CA GLU A 80 -4.62 13.45 22.34
C GLU A 80 -5.48 13.30 23.60
N PRO A 81 -5.20 14.04 24.69
CA PRO A 81 -6.06 14.03 25.87
C PRO A 81 -7.53 14.29 25.52
N LYS A 82 -8.43 13.54 26.16
CA LYS A 82 -9.89 13.52 25.93
C LYS A 82 -10.38 12.76 24.70
N ASP A 83 -9.50 12.19 23.88
CA ASP A 83 -9.93 11.21 22.87
C ASP A 83 -10.68 10.06 23.56
N LYS A 84 -11.87 9.72 23.05
CA LYS A 84 -12.71 8.63 23.58
C LYS A 84 -12.33 7.31 22.93
N VAL A 85 -11.39 6.60 23.54
CA VAL A 85 -10.88 5.31 23.05
C VAL A 85 -11.80 4.18 23.50
N ILE A 86 -12.25 3.34 22.56
CA ILE A 86 -13.05 2.15 22.84
C ILE A 86 -12.19 1.13 23.62
N VAL A 87 -12.76 0.56 24.69
CA VAL A 87 -12.11 -0.44 25.54
C VAL A 87 -12.89 -1.77 25.50
N GLY A 88 -12.15 -2.88 25.54
CA GLY A 88 -12.67 -4.23 25.36
C GLY A 88 -11.62 -5.17 24.78
N ARG A 89 -11.84 -6.48 24.91
CA ARG A 89 -10.98 -7.54 24.39
C ARG A 89 -11.73 -8.60 23.59
N THR A 90 -13.06 -8.61 23.63
CA THR A 90 -13.86 -9.52 22.82
C THR A 90 -14.29 -8.86 21.51
N GLU A 91 -14.41 -9.68 20.46
CA GLU A 91 -14.73 -9.25 19.09
C GLU A 91 -15.99 -9.97 18.56
N ASP A 92 -16.73 -10.64 19.43
CA ASP A 92 -17.93 -11.42 19.12
C ASP A 92 -19.24 -10.64 19.31
N GLY A 93 -19.14 -9.35 19.67
CA GLY A 93 -20.24 -8.46 19.96
C GLY A 93 -20.60 -8.36 21.45
N SER A 94 -20.08 -9.22 22.32
CA SER A 94 -20.44 -9.24 23.76
C SER A 94 -20.05 -7.96 24.52
N GLU A 95 -19.02 -7.24 24.07
CA GLU A 95 -18.61 -5.93 24.59
C GLU A 95 -19.03 -4.75 23.69
N GLY A 96 -19.93 -5.00 22.73
CA GLY A 96 -20.32 -4.02 21.71
C GLY A 96 -19.29 -3.85 20.58
N ILE A 97 -18.27 -4.72 20.52
CA ILE A 97 -17.24 -4.77 19.48
C ILE A 97 -17.44 -6.06 18.68
N TYR A 98 -17.60 -5.93 17.36
CA TYR A 98 -17.83 -7.08 16.48
C TYR A 98 -16.90 -7.05 15.27
N LEU A 99 -16.07 -8.08 15.11
CA LEU A 99 -15.16 -8.24 13.98
C LEU A 99 -15.77 -9.18 12.94
N HIS A 100 -15.88 -8.71 11.70
CA HIS A 100 -16.49 -9.45 10.60
C HIS A 100 -15.44 -9.86 9.56
N ALA A 101 -14.64 -10.87 9.91
CA ALA A 101 -13.56 -11.38 9.04
C ALA A 101 -14.08 -12.08 7.77
N SER A 102 -15.28 -12.65 7.82
CA SER A 102 -15.82 -13.48 6.74
C SER A 102 -16.62 -12.69 5.69
N GLY A 103 -16.66 -11.36 5.76
CA GLY A 103 -17.57 -10.55 4.95
C GLY A 103 -17.36 -10.61 3.44
N PHE A 104 -16.22 -11.10 2.95
CA PHE A 104 -15.96 -11.32 1.52
C PHE A 104 -15.83 -12.80 1.13
N TYR A 105 -16.00 -13.73 2.08
CA TYR A 105 -15.94 -15.16 1.77
C TYR A 105 -17.25 -15.62 1.11
N ASP A 106 -17.09 -16.37 0.01
CA ASP A 106 -18.17 -17.16 -0.58
C ASP A 106 -18.16 -18.55 0.05
N GLU A 107 -19.29 -19.00 0.60
CA GLU A 107 -19.43 -20.32 1.25
C GLU A 107 -19.15 -21.50 0.30
N GLU A 108 -19.10 -21.26 -1.02
CA GLU A 108 -18.87 -22.27 -2.06
C GLU A 108 -17.40 -22.68 -2.26
N SER A 109 -16.44 -22.12 -1.50
CA SER A 109 -15.04 -22.56 -1.61
C SER A 109 -14.82 -23.91 -0.89
N THR A 110 -15.21 -25.01 -1.53
CA THR A 110 -14.87 -26.36 -1.09
C THR A 110 -13.37 -26.57 -1.26
N ASN A 111 -12.59 -26.46 -0.18
CA ASN A 111 -11.22 -26.94 -0.18
C ASN A 111 -11.22 -28.47 -0.07
N ASP A 112 -10.67 -29.14 -1.09
CA ASP A 112 -10.47 -30.59 -1.06
C ASP A 112 -9.56 -30.99 0.12
N VAL A 113 -9.95 -32.06 0.82
CA VAL A 113 -9.23 -32.59 2.01
C VAL A 113 -7.83 -33.13 1.66
N PHE A 114 -7.58 -33.43 0.38
CA PHE A 114 -6.27 -33.82 -0.15
C PHE A 114 -5.98 -33.04 -1.43
N GLY A 115 -4.92 -32.23 -1.43
CA GLY A 115 -4.53 -31.41 -2.58
C GLY A 115 -3.01 -31.26 -2.69
N PHE A 116 -2.48 -31.41 -3.91
CA PHE A 116 -1.12 -30.97 -4.24
C PHE A 116 -1.14 -29.47 -4.53
N ARG A 117 -0.06 -28.75 -4.17
CA ARG A 117 0.10 -27.31 -4.46
C ARG A 117 -0.94 -26.39 -3.78
N THR A 118 -1.23 -26.65 -2.52
CA THR A 118 -2.09 -25.78 -1.67
C THR A 118 -1.46 -24.42 -1.34
N GLY A 119 -0.19 -24.20 -1.69
CA GLY A 119 0.52 -22.93 -1.57
C GLY A 119 1.20 -22.51 -2.88
N ARG A 120 1.52 -21.21 -2.98
CA ARG A 120 2.26 -20.65 -4.12
C ARG A 120 3.76 -20.89 -3.99
N SER A 121 4.40 -21.27 -5.09
CA SER A 121 5.86 -21.51 -5.19
C SER A 121 6.39 -21.05 -6.56
N ARG A 122 7.71 -21.14 -6.78
CA ARG A 122 8.35 -20.94 -8.09
C ARG A 122 7.76 -21.78 -9.24
N GLU A 123 7.09 -22.89 -8.94
CA GLU A 123 6.48 -23.77 -9.96
C GLU A 123 5.02 -23.41 -10.28
N THR A 124 4.47 -22.38 -9.62
CA THR A 124 3.08 -21.95 -9.81
C THR A 124 2.96 -21.16 -11.12
N PRO A 125 2.09 -21.56 -12.07
CA PRO A 125 1.86 -20.78 -13.28
C PRO A 125 0.98 -19.56 -12.98
N TYR A 126 1.49 -18.36 -13.25
CA TYR A 126 0.80 -17.10 -12.92
C TYR A 126 -0.07 -16.52 -14.05
N ALA A 127 -0.28 -17.23 -15.16
CA ALA A 127 -0.99 -16.68 -16.33
C ALA A 127 -2.41 -16.16 -15.99
N LYS A 128 -3.13 -16.88 -15.11
CA LYS A 128 -4.43 -16.45 -14.62
C LYS A 128 -4.33 -15.22 -13.72
N ASP A 129 -3.31 -15.14 -12.86
CA ASP A 129 -3.07 -13.98 -11.99
C ASP A 129 -2.78 -12.72 -12.79
N TYR A 130 -1.92 -12.78 -13.82
CA TYR A 130 -1.67 -11.66 -14.72
C TYR A 130 -2.93 -11.16 -15.40
N LYS A 131 -3.75 -12.08 -15.95
CA LYS A 131 -5.02 -11.71 -16.58
C LYS A 131 -5.97 -11.05 -15.58
N LYS A 132 -6.17 -11.66 -14.40
CA LYS A 132 -7.02 -11.10 -13.33
C LYS A 132 -6.54 -9.72 -12.90
N LEU A 133 -5.23 -9.54 -12.72
CA LEU A 133 -4.65 -8.24 -12.37
C LEU A 133 -4.93 -7.20 -13.45
N CYS A 134 -4.70 -7.52 -14.74
CA CYS A 134 -4.93 -6.56 -15.81
C CYS A 134 -6.42 -6.22 -15.98
N ASP A 135 -7.30 -7.21 -15.89
CA ASP A 135 -8.77 -7.00 -15.90
C ASP A 135 -9.20 -6.12 -14.71
N LEU A 136 -8.61 -6.33 -13.52
CA LEU A 136 -8.82 -5.50 -12.35
C LEU A 136 -8.32 -4.07 -12.57
N LEU A 137 -7.08 -3.89 -13.06
CA LEU A 137 -6.51 -2.55 -13.30
C LEU A 137 -7.33 -1.75 -14.31
N LYS A 138 -7.86 -2.39 -15.36
CA LYS A 138 -8.78 -1.78 -16.32
C LYS A 138 -10.04 -1.25 -15.66
N TYR A 139 -10.60 -1.98 -14.71
CA TYR A 139 -11.76 -1.54 -13.94
C TYR A 139 -11.41 -0.44 -12.93
N GLU A 140 -10.34 -0.64 -12.14
CA GLU A 140 -9.93 0.27 -11.05
C GLU A 140 -9.36 1.60 -11.55
N LYS A 141 -8.93 1.67 -12.82
CA LYS A 141 -8.55 2.92 -13.47
C LYS A 141 -9.63 3.99 -13.35
N ASP A 142 -10.89 3.62 -13.57
CA ASP A 142 -12.02 4.57 -13.56
C ASP A 142 -12.89 4.47 -12.29
N ASN A 143 -12.74 3.38 -11.52
CA ASN A 143 -13.63 3.05 -10.39
C ASN A 143 -12.90 2.94 -9.04
N GLY A 144 -11.60 3.27 -9.00
CA GLY A 144 -10.72 2.87 -7.93
C GLY A 144 -9.61 3.84 -7.57
N TYR A 145 -8.68 3.33 -6.77
CA TYR A 145 -7.45 4.02 -6.43
C TYR A 145 -6.30 3.00 -6.35
N ILE A 146 -5.38 3.12 -7.31
CA ILE A 146 -4.31 2.14 -7.56
C ILE A 146 -3.00 2.70 -7.02
N VAL A 147 -2.42 2.02 -6.04
CA VAL A 147 -1.13 2.40 -5.45
C VAL A 147 -0.05 1.41 -5.88
N TRP A 148 1.05 1.92 -6.43
CA TRP A 148 2.23 1.11 -6.73
C TRP A 148 3.33 1.38 -5.72
N VAL A 149 3.98 0.33 -5.24
CA VAL A 149 5.08 0.41 -4.26
C VAL A 149 6.33 -0.17 -4.90
N LEU A 150 7.31 0.68 -5.17
CA LEU A 150 8.46 0.35 -5.99
C LEU A 150 9.72 0.15 -5.15
N GLY A 151 10.46 -0.91 -5.47
CA GLY A 151 11.87 -1.05 -5.15
C GLY A 151 12.77 -0.50 -6.26
N PRO A 152 14.05 -0.24 -5.97
CA PRO A 152 14.99 0.32 -6.96
C PRO A 152 15.20 -0.59 -8.17
N ALA A 153 14.98 -1.91 -8.03
CA ALA A 153 15.06 -2.84 -9.16
C ALA A 153 14.11 -2.45 -10.32
N ALA A 154 12.97 -1.80 -10.04
CA ALA A 154 12.02 -1.33 -11.05
C ALA A 154 12.53 -0.16 -11.92
N VAL A 155 13.69 0.44 -11.56
CA VAL A 155 14.26 1.60 -12.26
C VAL A 155 15.72 1.39 -12.68
N PHE A 156 16.28 0.19 -12.49
CA PHE A 156 17.66 -0.15 -12.85
C PHE A 156 17.83 -0.62 -14.31
N ASP A 157 16.72 -0.83 -15.02
CA ASP A 157 16.69 -1.29 -16.40
C ASP A 157 15.79 -0.36 -17.22
N ASP A 158 16.25 0.04 -18.42
CA ASP A 158 15.56 1.02 -19.25
C ASP A 158 14.13 0.58 -19.64
N LYS A 159 13.92 -0.71 -19.92
CA LYS A 159 12.62 -1.26 -20.34
C LYS A 159 11.64 -1.36 -19.20
N SER A 160 12.07 -1.76 -18.01
CA SER A 160 11.22 -1.77 -16.83
C SER A 160 10.77 -0.36 -16.45
N ARG A 161 11.69 0.60 -16.56
CA ARG A 161 11.46 2.02 -16.28
C ARG A 161 10.50 2.64 -17.30
N GLU A 162 10.68 2.33 -18.58
CA GLU A 162 9.77 2.68 -19.68
C GLU A 162 8.37 2.07 -19.46
N ALA A 163 8.29 0.78 -19.12
CA ALA A 163 7.03 0.09 -18.89
C ALA A 163 6.22 0.70 -17.73
N MET A 164 6.88 0.99 -16.60
CA MET A 164 6.22 1.64 -15.47
C MET A 164 5.77 3.07 -15.81
N SER A 165 6.59 3.82 -16.56
CA SER A 165 6.23 5.16 -17.06
C SER A 165 4.98 5.10 -17.94
N GLU A 166 4.88 4.12 -18.84
CA GLU A 166 3.73 3.93 -19.71
C GLU A 166 2.45 3.55 -18.92
N ILE A 167 2.59 2.69 -17.91
CA ILE A 167 1.49 2.34 -16.99
C ILE A 167 0.94 3.60 -16.29
N ILE A 168 1.82 4.51 -15.85
CA ILE A 168 1.45 5.80 -15.25
C ILE A 168 0.75 6.70 -16.28
N ASP A 169 1.37 6.91 -17.44
CA ASP A 169 0.86 7.78 -18.52
C ASP A 169 -0.54 7.35 -19.01
N ARG A 170 -0.85 6.05 -18.88
CA ARG A 170 -2.14 5.48 -19.28
C ARG A 170 -3.21 5.52 -18.18
N GLY A 171 -2.89 6.06 -17.00
CA GLY A 171 -3.82 6.22 -15.87
C GLY A 171 -3.97 4.99 -14.99
N TYR A 172 -3.08 3.99 -15.08
CA TYR A 172 -3.13 2.79 -14.24
C TYR A 172 -2.38 2.95 -12.91
N ALA A 173 -2.07 4.19 -12.52
CA ALA A 173 -1.45 4.52 -11.24
C ALA A 173 -2.05 5.82 -10.69
N HIS A 174 -2.47 5.79 -9.43
CA HIS A 174 -3.06 6.93 -8.71
C HIS A 174 -2.16 7.45 -7.60
N ALA A 175 -1.20 6.64 -7.14
CA ALA A 175 -0.07 7.06 -6.31
C ALA A 175 1.11 6.09 -6.49
N ILE A 176 2.33 6.61 -6.35
CA ILE A 176 3.57 5.81 -6.35
C ILE A 176 4.27 5.97 -5.01
N PHE A 177 4.66 4.86 -4.39
CA PHE A 177 5.53 4.85 -3.22
C PHE A 177 6.91 4.31 -3.58
N GLY A 178 7.94 4.86 -2.96
CA GLY A 178 9.30 4.39 -3.08
C GLY A 178 10.17 4.94 -1.96
N GLY A 179 11.47 4.68 -2.05
CA GLY A 179 12.47 5.32 -1.19
C GLY A 179 13.36 6.27 -1.98
N ASN A 180 14.30 6.93 -1.31
CA ASN A 180 15.31 7.79 -1.94
C ASN A 180 16.02 7.10 -3.12
N ALA A 181 16.35 5.81 -2.99
CA ALA A 181 17.00 5.04 -4.06
C ALA A 181 16.15 4.96 -5.35
N VAL A 182 14.83 4.82 -5.24
CA VAL A 182 13.96 4.78 -6.43
C VAL A 182 13.98 6.14 -7.14
N GLY A 183 13.77 7.22 -6.39
CA GLY A 183 13.79 8.57 -6.95
C GLY A 183 15.15 8.94 -7.55
N THR A 184 16.23 8.60 -6.83
CA THR A 184 17.60 8.92 -7.26
C THR A 184 17.96 8.17 -8.54
N HIS A 185 17.78 6.86 -8.59
CA HIS A 185 18.23 6.08 -9.75
C HIS A 185 17.31 6.20 -10.97
N ASP A 186 16.03 6.54 -10.78
CA ASP A 186 15.16 6.90 -11.91
C ASP A 186 15.61 8.20 -12.59
N LEU A 187 15.98 9.21 -11.79
CA LEU A 187 16.49 10.50 -12.27
C LEU A 187 17.93 10.38 -12.79
N GLU A 188 18.76 9.52 -12.19
CA GLU A 188 20.09 9.16 -12.71
C GLU A 188 19.96 8.54 -14.10
N GLY A 189 18.99 7.65 -14.28
CA GLY A 189 18.67 7.05 -15.57
C GLY A 189 18.28 8.09 -16.63
N ALA A 190 17.59 9.16 -16.23
CA ALA A 190 17.23 10.25 -17.15
C ALA A 190 18.42 11.17 -17.49
N LEU A 191 19.28 11.49 -16.51
CA LEU A 191 20.37 12.45 -16.67
C LEU A 191 21.64 11.83 -17.28
N PHE A 192 21.98 10.61 -16.88
CA PHE A 192 23.25 9.96 -17.19
C PHE A 192 23.09 8.63 -17.93
N HIS A 193 21.86 8.16 -18.13
CA HIS A 193 21.55 6.83 -18.69
C HIS A 193 22.21 5.70 -17.89
N THR A 194 22.31 5.87 -16.56
CA THR A 194 22.88 4.88 -15.64
C THR A 194 22.05 4.68 -14.39
N ALA A 195 22.25 3.54 -13.74
CA ALA A 195 21.85 3.30 -12.36
C ALA A 195 23.07 2.76 -11.59
N LEU A 196 23.48 3.44 -10.51
CA LEU A 196 24.73 3.14 -9.79
C LEU A 196 25.97 3.13 -10.72
N GLY A 197 25.95 3.98 -11.76
CA GLY A 197 27.06 4.09 -12.71
C GLY A 197 27.16 2.99 -13.77
N GLN A 198 26.22 2.05 -13.77
CA GLN A 198 26.08 1.04 -14.82
C GLN A 198 25.05 1.50 -15.85
N ASP A 199 25.35 1.36 -17.14
CA ASP A 199 24.42 1.68 -18.22
C ASP A 199 23.13 0.85 -18.11
N ILE A 200 21.97 1.51 -18.12
CA ILE A 200 20.67 0.87 -17.90
C ILE A 200 20.16 0.05 -19.09
N THR A 201 20.88 0.04 -20.22
CA THR A 201 20.57 -0.80 -21.39
C THR A 201 21.64 -1.87 -21.59
N SER A 202 22.93 -1.49 -21.63
CA SER A 202 24.02 -2.42 -21.94
C SER A 202 24.57 -3.19 -20.74
N MET A 203 24.24 -2.76 -19.52
CA MET A 203 24.80 -3.28 -18.27
C MET A 203 26.32 -3.10 -18.15
N GLU A 204 26.93 -2.20 -18.93
CA GLU A 204 28.35 -1.88 -18.83
C GLU A 204 28.60 -0.77 -17.82
N ASN A 205 29.65 -0.90 -17.01
CA ASN A 205 30.05 0.15 -16.07
C ASN A 205 30.64 1.35 -16.83
N LYS A 206 30.10 2.55 -16.57
CA LYS A 206 30.67 3.80 -17.09
C LYS A 206 31.89 4.21 -16.28
N LYS A 207 32.88 4.82 -16.95
CA LYS A 207 34.03 5.44 -16.28
C LYS A 207 33.53 6.51 -15.30
N ASN A 208 33.96 6.44 -14.04
CA ASN A 208 33.51 7.30 -12.95
C ASN A 208 32.01 7.24 -12.64
N GLY A 209 31.30 6.20 -13.08
CA GLY A 209 29.85 6.08 -12.90
C GLY A 209 29.39 6.08 -11.45
N HIS A 210 30.25 5.70 -10.50
CA HIS A 210 29.93 5.78 -9.07
C HIS A 210 29.60 7.19 -8.58
N TYR A 211 29.97 8.25 -9.31
CA TYR A 211 29.53 9.62 -9.00
C TYR A 211 28.13 9.96 -9.52
N HIS A 212 27.60 9.26 -10.52
CA HIS A 212 26.38 9.68 -11.22
C HIS A 212 25.16 9.84 -10.30
N HIS A 213 24.95 8.91 -9.35
CA HIS A 213 23.85 9.03 -8.38
C HIS A 213 24.05 10.22 -7.41
N LEU A 214 25.29 10.50 -6.99
CA LEU A 214 25.62 11.65 -6.13
C LEU A 214 25.47 12.97 -6.88
N ASP A 215 25.93 13.02 -8.12
CA ASP A 215 25.78 14.17 -9.01
C ASP A 215 24.31 14.43 -9.30
N THR A 216 23.52 13.38 -9.55
CA THR A 216 22.06 13.46 -9.67
C THR A 216 21.46 14.14 -8.46
N ILE A 217 21.70 13.62 -7.24
CA ILE A 217 21.17 14.21 -6.00
C ILE A 217 21.56 15.69 -5.90
N ASN A 218 22.82 16.02 -6.14
CA ASN A 218 23.31 17.39 -6.07
C ASN A 218 22.65 18.31 -7.09
N LEU A 219 22.47 17.86 -8.34
CA LEU A 219 21.81 18.62 -9.40
C LEU A 219 20.35 18.88 -9.08
N ILE A 220 19.60 17.84 -8.67
CA ILE A 220 18.19 17.97 -8.30
C ILE A 220 18.03 18.92 -7.09
N ASN A 221 18.84 18.74 -6.05
CA ASN A 221 18.76 19.57 -4.85
C ASN A 221 19.19 21.03 -5.13
N ARG A 222 20.16 21.24 -6.01
CA ARG A 222 20.60 22.59 -6.44
C ARG A 222 19.50 23.34 -7.19
N ALA A 223 18.73 22.65 -8.03
CA ALA A 223 17.60 23.24 -8.73
C ALA A 223 16.43 23.60 -7.77
N GLY A 224 16.45 23.07 -6.54
CA GLY A 224 15.43 23.33 -5.52
C GLY A 224 14.36 22.23 -5.40
N GLY A 225 14.46 21.16 -6.18
CA GLY A 225 13.48 20.07 -6.17
C GLY A 225 13.42 19.32 -7.49
N ILE A 226 12.60 18.25 -7.51
CA ILE A 226 12.41 17.39 -8.68
C ILE A 226 11.75 18.17 -9.83
N GLU A 227 10.70 18.95 -9.55
CA GLU A 227 9.96 19.67 -10.60
C GLU A 227 10.79 20.78 -11.25
N GLU A 228 11.55 21.52 -10.43
CA GLU A 228 12.51 22.52 -10.90
C GLU A 228 13.58 21.88 -11.77
N ALA A 229 14.18 20.79 -11.29
CA ALA A 229 15.21 20.07 -12.02
C ALA A 229 14.72 19.49 -13.35
N ILE A 230 13.47 19.00 -13.40
CA ILE A 230 12.86 18.53 -14.66
C ILE A 230 12.86 19.65 -15.70
N ARG A 231 12.48 20.88 -15.30
CA ARG A 231 12.45 22.04 -16.19
C ARG A 231 13.86 22.52 -16.55
N GLU A 232 14.77 22.59 -15.58
CA GLU A 232 16.12 23.15 -15.74
C GLU A 232 17.02 22.25 -16.60
N TYR A 233 17.00 20.94 -16.36
CA TYR A 233 17.87 19.98 -17.05
C TYR A 233 17.18 19.26 -18.22
N GLY A 234 15.93 19.61 -18.53
CA GLY A 234 15.19 19.05 -19.65
C GLY A 234 14.93 17.55 -19.52
N ILE A 235 14.65 17.07 -18.30
CA ILE A 235 14.29 15.67 -18.06
C ILE A 235 12.92 15.40 -18.70
N ASP A 236 12.85 14.44 -19.61
CA ASP A 236 11.67 14.15 -20.42
C ASP A 236 11.19 12.69 -20.33
N ASN A 237 11.80 11.89 -19.45
CA ASN A 237 11.52 10.47 -19.29
C ASN A 237 11.74 9.98 -17.86
N GLY A 238 11.23 8.78 -17.56
CA GLY A 238 11.35 8.13 -16.25
C GLY A 238 10.05 8.10 -15.45
N VAL A 239 10.04 7.29 -14.40
CA VAL A 239 8.88 7.05 -13.53
C VAL A 239 8.48 8.33 -12.79
N ILE A 240 9.44 9.04 -12.21
CA ILE A 240 9.25 10.29 -11.48
C ILE A 240 8.78 11.40 -12.43
N TYR A 241 9.40 11.50 -13.62
CA TYR A 241 8.93 12.43 -14.65
C TYR A 241 7.48 12.17 -15.03
N SER A 242 7.12 10.90 -15.27
CA SER A 242 5.75 10.51 -15.60
C SER A 242 4.78 10.85 -14.46
N CYS A 243 5.21 10.71 -13.20
CA CYS A 243 4.40 11.15 -12.06
C CYS A 243 4.14 12.66 -12.10
N VAL A 244 5.19 13.48 -12.30
CA VAL A 244 5.07 14.94 -12.37
C VAL A 244 4.20 15.37 -13.55
N LYS A 245 4.45 14.84 -14.74
CA LYS A 245 3.71 15.13 -15.98
C LYS A 245 2.20 14.87 -15.83
N ASN A 246 1.82 13.78 -15.16
CA ASN A 246 0.42 13.39 -15.01
C ASN A 246 -0.19 13.82 -13.66
N ASN A 247 0.51 14.62 -12.86
CA ASN A 247 0.10 15.02 -11.52
C ASN A 247 -0.22 13.82 -10.59
N ILE A 248 0.51 12.73 -10.74
CA ILE A 248 0.39 11.55 -9.88
C ILE A 248 1.24 11.76 -8.63
N PRO A 249 0.64 11.73 -7.43
CA PRO A 249 1.38 11.90 -6.19
C PRO A 249 2.38 10.75 -6.00
N TYR A 250 3.61 11.10 -5.65
CA TYR A 250 4.62 10.15 -5.22
C TYR A 250 5.05 10.41 -3.77
N VAL A 251 5.33 9.34 -3.04
CA VAL A 251 5.84 9.39 -1.67
C VAL A 251 7.18 8.67 -1.62
N LEU A 252 8.25 9.45 -1.47
CA LEU A 252 9.60 8.93 -1.24
C LEU A 252 9.89 8.92 0.25
N THR A 253 10.04 7.74 0.85
CA THR A 253 10.36 7.60 2.27
C THR A 253 11.86 7.49 2.50
N GLY A 254 12.33 8.05 3.61
CA GLY A 254 13.73 7.98 4.00
C GLY A 254 14.11 6.59 4.55
N SER A 255 15.39 6.28 4.49
CA SER A 255 15.99 5.11 5.11
C SER A 255 17.38 5.45 5.65
N ILE A 256 17.85 4.68 6.62
CA ILE A 256 19.17 4.84 7.24
C ILE A 256 20.36 4.65 6.27
N ARG A 257 20.09 4.17 5.05
CA ARG A 257 21.08 3.93 3.99
C ARG A 257 21.12 5.03 2.92
N ASP A 258 20.29 6.06 3.04
CA ASP A 258 20.11 7.01 1.95
C ASP A 258 21.33 7.91 1.76
N ASP A 259 21.81 7.99 0.51
CA ASP A 259 22.75 9.01 0.07
C ASP A 259 22.00 10.32 -0.21
N GLY A 260 22.56 11.47 0.18
CA GLY A 260 21.89 12.77 0.03
C GLY A 260 21.08 13.14 1.27
N PRO A 261 19.73 12.99 1.27
CA PRO A 261 18.83 12.50 0.21
C PRO A 261 18.34 13.58 -0.77
N LEU A 262 17.51 13.19 -1.74
CA LEU A 262 16.72 14.15 -2.54
C LEU A 262 15.79 14.97 -1.63
N LEU A 263 15.64 16.28 -1.89
CA LEU A 263 14.82 17.19 -1.07
C LEU A 263 13.38 16.68 -0.78
N PRO A 264 12.65 16.05 -1.71
CA PRO A 264 11.28 15.59 -1.45
C PRO A 264 11.18 14.35 -0.53
N VAL A 265 12.30 13.72 -0.17
CA VAL A 265 12.32 12.51 0.66
C VAL A 265 11.90 12.82 2.09
N LYS A 266 10.98 12.01 2.62
CA LYS A 266 10.47 12.11 3.99
C LYS A 266 11.37 11.33 4.94
N SER A 267 12.36 11.99 5.52
CA SER A 267 13.28 11.39 6.49
C SER A 267 12.65 11.15 7.86
N ASN A 268 11.60 11.90 8.23
CA ASN A 268 10.82 11.63 9.43
C ASN A 268 9.86 10.45 9.17
N MET A 269 10.05 9.33 9.86
CA MET A 269 9.27 8.10 9.64
C MET A 269 7.79 8.24 9.98
N ALA A 270 7.44 9.10 10.95
CA ALA A 270 6.04 9.38 11.26
C ALA A 270 5.36 10.12 10.10
N GLU A 271 6.03 11.15 9.57
CA GLU A 271 5.54 11.92 8.41
C GLU A 271 5.51 11.07 7.13
N ALA A 272 6.49 10.19 6.94
CA ALA A 272 6.52 9.25 5.83
C ALA A 272 5.32 8.30 5.87
N GLN A 273 5.05 7.72 7.05
CA GLN A 273 3.90 6.85 7.26
C GLN A 273 2.56 7.59 7.08
N ASP A 274 2.44 8.83 7.59
CA ASP A 274 1.25 9.67 7.40
C ASP A 274 1.00 9.98 5.91
N ALA A 275 2.08 10.27 5.17
CA ALA A 275 2.02 10.51 3.73
C ALA A 275 1.58 9.25 2.97
N MET A 276 2.11 8.07 3.30
CA MET A 276 1.63 6.81 2.74
C MET A 276 0.15 6.58 3.08
N ARG A 277 -0.25 6.78 4.33
CA ARG A 277 -1.63 6.55 4.82
C ARG A 277 -2.65 7.46 4.14
N LYS A 278 -2.27 8.67 3.69
CA LYS A 278 -3.14 9.55 2.90
C LYS A 278 -3.66 8.86 1.61
N HIS A 279 -2.87 7.96 1.05
CA HIS A 279 -3.18 7.24 -0.18
C HIS A 279 -3.71 5.83 0.09
N THR A 280 -3.12 5.08 1.03
CA THR A 280 -3.57 3.70 1.30
C THR A 280 -4.97 3.60 1.89
N ARG A 281 -5.46 4.63 2.60
CA ARG A 281 -6.86 4.67 3.08
C ARG A 281 -7.89 4.67 1.94
N LYS A 282 -7.48 5.14 0.75
CA LYS A 282 -8.32 5.22 -0.45
C LYS A 282 -8.12 4.02 -1.38
N ALA A 283 -7.03 3.28 -1.18
CA ALA A 283 -6.59 2.26 -2.11
C ALA A 283 -7.65 1.17 -2.25
N THR A 284 -7.98 0.82 -3.50
CA THR A 284 -8.74 -0.38 -3.86
C THR A 284 -7.82 -1.46 -4.40
N THR A 285 -6.63 -1.08 -4.87
CA THR A 285 -5.59 -2.00 -5.33
C THR A 285 -4.22 -1.48 -4.96
N VAL A 286 -3.38 -2.34 -4.38
CA VAL A 286 -1.98 -2.05 -4.05
C VAL A 286 -1.08 -3.08 -4.72
N ILE A 287 -0.06 -2.63 -5.45
CA ILE A 287 0.87 -3.51 -6.17
C ILE A 287 2.30 -3.20 -5.71
N CYS A 288 2.93 -4.16 -5.06
CA CYS A 288 4.25 -4.04 -4.46
C CYS A 288 5.30 -4.80 -5.26
N LEU A 289 6.39 -4.12 -5.65
CA LEU A 289 7.41 -4.64 -6.56
C LEU A 289 8.81 -4.59 -5.93
N ALA A 290 9.40 -5.77 -5.65
CA ALA A 290 10.80 -5.93 -5.26
C ALA A 290 11.29 -5.01 -4.12
N THR A 291 10.48 -4.82 -3.08
CA THR A 291 10.83 -3.95 -1.93
C THR A 291 10.25 -4.47 -0.63
N GLN A 292 11.00 -5.32 0.08
CA GLN A 292 10.51 -5.92 1.32
C GLN A 292 10.04 -4.88 2.35
N LEU A 293 10.86 -3.86 2.62
CA LEU A 293 10.57 -2.85 3.64
C LEU A 293 9.29 -2.05 3.30
N HIS A 294 9.18 -1.52 2.09
CA HIS A 294 8.02 -0.70 1.71
C HIS A 294 6.78 -1.55 1.50
N THR A 295 6.92 -2.79 1.02
CA THR A 295 5.80 -3.74 0.89
C THR A 295 5.17 -4.00 2.25
N ILE A 296 6.00 -4.34 3.24
CA ILE A 296 5.54 -4.60 4.61
C ILE A 296 4.94 -3.34 5.24
N ALA A 297 5.63 -2.20 5.13
CA ALA A 297 5.13 -0.93 5.68
C ALA A 297 3.79 -0.53 5.06
N THR A 298 3.63 -0.72 3.74
CA THR A 298 2.37 -0.43 3.03
C THR A 298 1.26 -1.36 3.48
N GLY A 299 1.53 -2.67 3.59
CA GLY A 299 0.56 -3.65 4.11
C GLY A 299 0.02 -3.26 5.48
N ASN A 300 0.90 -2.88 6.41
CA ASN A 300 0.51 -2.46 7.77
C ASN A 300 -0.38 -1.20 7.81
N VAL A 301 -0.32 -0.33 6.80
CA VAL A 301 -1.13 0.90 6.73
C VAL A 301 -2.26 0.81 5.72
N THR A 302 -2.52 -0.36 5.14
CA THR A 302 -3.58 -0.59 4.15
C THR A 302 -4.70 -1.41 4.79
N PRO A 303 -5.97 -0.99 4.70
CA PRO A 303 -7.09 -1.79 5.19
C PRO A 303 -7.34 -3.01 4.29
N SER A 304 -8.06 -4.02 4.79
CA SER A 304 -8.53 -5.13 3.94
C SER A 304 -9.69 -4.75 3.02
N TYR A 305 -10.33 -3.62 3.29
CA TYR A 305 -11.50 -3.12 2.61
C TYR A 305 -11.50 -1.59 2.57
N THR A 306 -12.31 -1.02 1.70
CA THR A 306 -12.58 0.41 1.67
C THR A 306 -14.05 0.64 1.35
N VAL A 307 -14.57 1.82 1.72
CA VAL A 307 -15.93 2.22 1.43
C VAL A 307 -15.91 3.19 0.25
N VAL A 308 -16.40 2.74 -0.91
CA VAL A 308 -16.46 3.55 -2.13
C VAL A 308 -17.93 3.70 -2.52
N ASN A 309 -18.41 4.93 -2.66
CA ASN A 309 -19.81 5.24 -3.00
C ASN A 309 -20.84 4.58 -2.08
N GLY A 310 -20.50 4.39 -0.80
CA GLY A 310 -21.36 3.73 0.19
C GLY A 310 -21.31 2.21 0.20
N GLU A 311 -20.57 1.59 -0.73
CA GLU A 311 -20.39 0.14 -0.78
C GLU A 311 -19.03 -0.27 -0.17
N VAL A 312 -19.06 -1.29 0.67
CA VAL A 312 -17.87 -1.94 1.23
C VAL A 312 -17.26 -2.84 0.15
N ARG A 313 -16.02 -2.56 -0.24
CA ARG A 313 -15.27 -3.28 -1.27
C ARG A 313 -13.97 -3.83 -0.72
N PRO A 314 -13.49 -5.00 -1.20
CA PRO A 314 -12.18 -5.50 -0.79
C PRO A 314 -11.06 -4.65 -1.37
N VAL A 315 -9.92 -4.61 -0.69
CA VAL A 315 -8.67 -4.05 -1.22
C VAL A 315 -7.80 -5.19 -1.72
N PHE A 316 -7.46 -5.18 -3.01
CA PHE A 316 -6.61 -6.20 -3.61
C PHE A 316 -5.14 -5.85 -3.44
N ILE A 317 -4.35 -6.78 -2.92
CA ILE A 317 -2.94 -6.54 -2.66
C ILE A 317 -2.13 -7.58 -3.43
N TYR A 318 -1.27 -7.10 -4.33
CA TYR A 318 -0.36 -7.90 -5.12
C TYR A 318 1.07 -7.66 -4.65
N ALA A 319 1.82 -8.72 -4.42
CA ALA A 319 3.22 -8.63 -4.07
C ALA A 319 4.05 -9.46 -5.06
N VAL A 320 5.02 -8.81 -5.70
CA VAL A 320 5.88 -9.38 -6.72
C VAL A 320 7.33 -9.26 -6.28
N ASP A 321 8.00 -10.39 -6.13
CA ASP A 321 9.41 -10.45 -5.76
C ASP A 321 10.02 -11.74 -6.33
N ILE A 322 11.32 -11.73 -6.58
CA ILE A 322 12.05 -12.95 -6.97
C ILE A 322 12.23 -13.89 -5.76
N SER A 323 12.18 -13.32 -4.56
CA SER A 323 12.37 -14.02 -3.30
C SER A 323 11.05 -14.46 -2.67
N GLU A 324 10.81 -15.77 -2.65
CA GLU A 324 9.70 -16.39 -1.91
C GLU A 324 9.69 -16.01 -0.42
N PHE A 325 10.88 -15.80 0.18
CA PHE A 325 11.01 -15.43 1.58
C PHE A 325 10.36 -14.07 1.89
N VAL A 326 10.56 -13.08 1.00
CA VAL A 326 9.96 -11.75 1.14
C VAL A 326 8.44 -11.84 1.06
N LEU A 327 7.93 -12.62 0.11
CA LEU A 327 6.49 -12.79 -0.11
C LEU A 327 5.80 -13.52 1.05
N ASN A 328 6.45 -14.53 1.63
CA ASN A 328 5.92 -15.24 2.79
C ASN A 328 5.84 -14.34 4.03
N LYS A 329 6.83 -13.44 4.24
CA LYS A 329 6.79 -12.49 5.36
C LYS A 329 5.59 -11.54 5.33
N LEU A 330 5.06 -11.23 4.15
CA LEU A 330 3.85 -10.43 4.02
C LEU A 330 2.61 -11.24 4.39
N ARG A 331 2.51 -12.50 3.93
CA ARG A 331 1.41 -13.41 4.27
C ARG A 331 1.34 -13.73 5.77
N ASP A 332 2.48 -13.73 6.45
CA ASP A 332 2.55 -14.00 7.89
C ASP A 332 2.06 -12.83 8.77
N ARG A 333 1.82 -11.63 8.21
CA ARG A 333 1.47 -10.41 8.98
C ARG A 333 -0.03 -10.14 9.10
N GLY A 334 -0.82 -11.20 8.99
CA GLY A 334 -2.28 -11.16 9.02
C GLY A 334 -2.84 -11.92 7.84
N THR A 335 -4.09 -12.37 7.95
CA THR A 335 -4.83 -13.07 6.90
C THR A 335 -5.26 -12.15 5.75
N LEU A 336 -4.43 -11.17 5.43
CA LEU A 336 -4.55 -10.26 4.30
C LEU A 336 -4.49 -11.09 3.02
N GLU A 337 -5.54 -10.98 2.20
CA GLU A 337 -5.64 -11.72 0.94
C GLU A 337 -4.66 -11.12 -0.07
N VAL A 338 -3.39 -11.48 0.09
CA VAL A 338 -2.30 -11.07 -0.80
C VAL A 338 -2.15 -12.09 -1.91
N THR A 339 -2.25 -11.61 -3.14
CA THR A 339 -1.86 -12.37 -4.32
C THR A 339 -0.36 -12.23 -4.52
N THR A 340 0.41 -13.27 -4.21
CA THR A 340 1.87 -13.28 -4.38
C THR A 340 2.28 -13.83 -5.74
N ILE A 341 3.26 -13.20 -6.40
CA ILE A 341 3.80 -13.64 -7.69
C ILE A 341 5.32 -13.70 -7.57
N VAL A 342 5.89 -14.90 -7.67
CA VAL A 342 7.34 -15.10 -7.68
C VAL A 342 7.85 -14.84 -9.10
N SER A 343 8.42 -13.66 -9.36
CA SER A 343 8.87 -13.26 -10.70
C SER A 343 9.91 -12.15 -10.66
N ASN A 344 10.72 -12.04 -11.71
CA ASN A 344 11.53 -10.86 -11.94
C ASN A 344 10.60 -9.67 -12.25
N ILE A 345 10.82 -8.53 -11.59
CA ILE A 345 9.95 -7.36 -11.74
C ILE A 345 10.02 -6.72 -13.13
N HIS A 346 11.10 -6.91 -13.89
CA HIS A 346 11.25 -6.43 -15.26
C HIS A 346 10.29 -7.18 -16.19
N ASP A 347 10.32 -8.51 -16.13
CA ASP A 347 9.40 -9.38 -16.88
C ASP A 347 7.94 -9.13 -16.48
N PHE A 348 7.69 -8.95 -15.18
CA PHE A 348 6.36 -8.63 -14.66
C PHE A 348 5.82 -7.33 -15.26
N LEU A 349 6.59 -6.24 -15.18
CA LEU A 349 6.17 -4.93 -15.69
C LEU A 349 5.93 -4.96 -17.20
N PHE A 350 6.85 -5.58 -17.96
CA PHE A 350 6.69 -5.72 -19.41
C PHE A 350 5.43 -6.51 -19.77
N LYS A 351 5.17 -7.61 -19.04
CA LYS A 351 3.99 -8.44 -19.27
C LYS A 351 2.69 -7.74 -18.90
N VAL A 352 2.65 -7.02 -17.78
CA VAL A 352 1.49 -6.21 -17.38
C VAL A 352 1.22 -5.14 -18.42
N LYS A 353 2.23 -4.36 -18.81
CA LYS A 353 2.14 -3.35 -19.86
C LYS A 353 1.52 -3.91 -21.14
N THR A 354 2.06 -5.02 -21.64
CA THR A 354 1.59 -5.69 -22.86
C THR A 354 0.15 -6.20 -22.75
N LEU A 355 -0.25 -6.73 -21.59
CA LEU A 355 -1.61 -7.23 -21.38
C LEU A 355 -2.64 -6.13 -21.15
N LEU A 356 -2.21 -4.94 -20.74
CA LEU A 356 -3.08 -3.76 -20.68
C LEU A 356 -3.38 -3.18 -22.07
N ASP A 357 -2.56 -3.48 -23.09
CA ASP A 357 -2.77 -3.09 -24.50
C ASP A 357 -3.80 -3.94 -25.25
N GLN A 358 -4.03 -5.16 -24.77
CA GLN A 358 -5.01 -6.10 -25.31
C GLN A 358 -6.36 -5.86 -24.66
#